data_AF-R6XVX9-F1
#
_entry.id   AF-R6XVX9-F1
#
_cell.length_a   1.000
_cell.length_b   1.000
_cell.length_c   1.000
_cell.angle_alpha   90.00
_cell.angle_beta   90.00
_cell.angle_gamma   90.00
#
_symmetry.space_group_name_H-M   'P 1'
#
loop_
_entity.id
_entity.type
_entity.pdbx_description
1 polymer ?
#
loop_
_entity_poly.entity_id
_entity_poly.type
_entity_poly.pdbx_seq_one_letter_code
_entity_poly.pdbx_strand_id
1 'polypeptide(L)'
;MQLAEFNRSLAHYANKKVAKIKSWYDAFDQLAILLEQSQLEKKIIFIDEMPWMDCPRSSFLSALEHFWNGWASARKDILLIICGSATSWIINKVIKNHGGLHNRVSVRIHLKPFTLHECELYAKGLQRWG
;
A
#
# COMPACT_ATOMS: atom_id res chain seq x y z
N MET A 1 -12.31 -8.43 -8.30
CA MET A 1 -12.81 -7.04 -8.11
C MET A 1 -11.65 -6.10 -7.82
N GLN A 2 -10.81 -6.46 -6.84
CA GLN A 2 -9.62 -5.73 -6.38
C GLN A 2 -8.65 -5.35 -7.51
N LEU A 3 -8.30 -6.30 -8.39
CA LEU A 3 -7.39 -6.03 -9.52
C LEU A 3 -7.96 -4.98 -10.50
N ALA A 4 -9.29 -4.93 -10.68
CA ALA A 4 -9.94 -3.95 -11.54
C ALA A 4 -9.91 -2.55 -10.92
N GLU A 5 -10.10 -2.45 -9.60
CA GLU A 5 -9.95 -1.18 -8.86
C GLU A 5 -8.51 -0.67 -8.86
N PHE A 6 -7.54 -1.58 -8.73
CA PHE A 6 -6.13 -1.23 -8.88
C PHE A 6 -5.82 -0.71 -10.28
N ASN A 7 -6.34 -1.37 -11.33
CA ASN A 7 -6.19 -0.91 -12.71
C ASN A 7 -6.84 0.47 -12.93
N ARG A 8 -8.01 0.72 -12.34
CA ARG A 8 -8.69 2.02 -12.40
C ARG A 8 -7.83 3.11 -11.76
N SER A 9 -7.23 2.81 -10.61
CA SER A 9 -6.32 3.74 -9.92
C SER A 9 -5.08 4.04 -10.76
N LEU A 10 -4.45 3.02 -11.35
CA LEU A 10 -3.32 3.22 -12.26
C LEU A 10 -3.68 4.08 -13.47
N ALA A 11 -4.82 3.81 -14.11
CA ALA A 11 -5.28 4.59 -15.26
C ALA A 11 -5.55 6.06 -14.90
N HIS A 12 -6.11 6.30 -13.70
CA HIS A 12 -6.32 7.64 -13.18
C HIS A 12 -5.00 8.40 -13.02
N TYR A 13 -4.00 7.82 -12.33
CA TYR A 13 -2.71 8.48 -12.12
C TYR A 13 -1.86 8.59 -13.40
N ALA A 14 -2.01 7.65 -14.33
CA ALA A 14 -1.29 7.67 -15.61
C ALA A 14 -1.88 8.69 -16.60
N ASN A 15 -3.07 9.23 -16.32
CA ASN A 15 -3.86 10.06 -17.24
C ASN A 15 -3.99 9.47 -18.66
N LYS A 16 -4.04 8.13 -18.74
CA LYS A 16 -4.15 7.38 -20.00
C LYS A 16 -4.84 6.04 -19.76
N LYS A 17 -5.37 5.44 -20.83
CA LYS A 17 -5.86 4.06 -20.78
C LYS A 17 -4.69 3.13 -20.53
N VAL A 18 -4.67 2.51 -19.35
CA VAL A 18 -3.76 1.41 -19.03
C VAL A 18 -4.33 0.13 -19.62
N ALA A 19 -3.45 -0.73 -20.14
CA ALA A 19 -3.84 -2.04 -20.67
C ALA A 19 -4.57 -2.85 -19.60
N LYS A 20 -5.45 -3.78 -20.02
CA LYS A 20 -6.17 -4.62 -19.06
C LYS A 20 -5.20 -5.54 -18.33
N ILE A 21 -5.00 -5.27 -17.05
CA ILE A 21 -4.19 -6.06 -16.11
C ILE A 21 -4.88 -7.41 -15.88
N LYS A 22 -4.13 -8.51 -16.03
CA LYS A 22 -4.66 -9.89 -15.86
C LYS A 22 -4.16 -10.56 -14.58
N SER A 23 -3.02 -10.12 -14.06
CA SER A 23 -2.41 -10.64 -12.84
C SER A 23 -1.92 -9.51 -11.93
N TRP A 24 -1.65 -9.82 -10.66
CA TRP A 24 -1.00 -8.84 -9.76
C TRP A 24 0.44 -8.53 -10.17
N TYR A 25 1.14 -9.46 -10.83
CA TYR A 25 2.46 -9.19 -11.41
C TYR A 25 2.36 -8.09 -12.48
N ASP A 26 1.44 -8.24 -13.44
CA ASP A 26 1.18 -7.21 -14.45
C ASP A 26 0.84 -5.86 -13.79
N ALA A 27 0.12 -5.90 -12.66
CA ALA A 27 -0.30 -4.70 -11.96
C ALA A 27 0.88 -3.93 -11.38
N PHE A 28 1.81 -4.64 -10.73
CA PHE A 28 3.00 -4.04 -10.17
C PHE A 28 4.02 -3.64 -11.24
N ASP A 29 4.08 -4.35 -12.38
CA ASP A 29 4.90 -3.94 -13.52
C ASP A 29 4.38 -2.62 -14.13
N GLN A 30 3.07 -2.48 -14.29
CA GLN A 30 2.46 -1.22 -14.74
C GLN A 30 2.67 -0.09 -13.73
N LEU A 31 2.62 -0.39 -12.43
CA LEU A 31 2.95 0.58 -11.38
C LEU A 31 4.41 1.04 -11.50
N ALA A 32 5.36 0.12 -11.71
CA ALA A 32 6.77 0.46 -11.92
C ALA A 32 6.93 1.44 -13.09
N ILE A 33 6.35 1.13 -14.26
CA ILE A 33 6.41 1.98 -15.45
C ILE A 33 5.82 3.38 -15.18
N LEU A 34 4.68 3.44 -14.49
CA LEU A 34 4.05 4.71 -14.13
C LEU A 34 4.97 5.55 -13.22
N LEU A 35 5.60 4.91 -12.24
CA LEU A 35 6.51 5.58 -11.32
C LEU A 35 7.80 6.02 -12.02
N GLU A 36 8.33 5.27 -12.98
CA GLU A 36 9.50 5.68 -13.78
C GLU A 36 9.22 6.92 -14.63
N GLN A 37 7.99 7.04 -15.16
CA GLN A 37 7.55 8.19 -15.94
C GLN A 37 7.36 9.45 -15.09
N SER A 38 7.21 9.29 -13.78
CA SER A 38 7.00 10.40 -12.85
C SER A 38 8.29 11.19 -12.61
N GLN A 39 8.20 12.50 -12.82
CA GLN A 39 9.29 13.46 -12.55
C GLN A 39 9.41 13.83 -11.06
N LEU A 40 8.61 13.23 -10.18
CA LEU A 40 8.66 13.52 -8.75
C LEU A 40 9.96 13.00 -8.12
N GLU A 41 10.62 13.83 -7.33
CA GLU A 41 11.83 13.47 -6.58
C GLU A 41 11.57 12.34 -5.57
N LYS A 42 10.38 12.34 -4.94
CA LYS A 42 9.94 11.29 -4.03
C LYS A 42 8.55 10.81 -4.42
N LYS A 43 8.39 9.50 -4.50
CA LYS A 43 7.17 8.83 -4.96
C LYS A 43 6.60 8.03 -3.80
N ILE A 44 5.42 8.41 -3.35
CA ILE A 44 4.72 7.78 -2.23
C ILE A 44 3.64 6.88 -2.80
N ILE A 45 3.71 5.59 -2.48
CA ILE A 45 2.72 4.59 -2.83
C ILE A 45 1.94 4.32 -1.56
N PHE A 46 0.68 4.72 -1.52
CA PHE A 46 -0.21 4.43 -0.40
C PHE A 46 -1.20 3.35 -0.80
N ILE A 47 -1.18 2.24 -0.07
CA ILE A 47 -2.07 1.11 -0.27
C ILE A 47 -2.93 0.97 0.98
N ASP A 48 -4.18 1.42 0.86
CA ASP A 48 -5.15 1.23 1.93
C ASP A 48 -5.68 -0.19 1.96
N GLU A 49 -5.95 -0.67 3.18
CA GLU A 49 -6.63 -1.94 3.44
C GLU A 49 -6.04 -3.14 2.65
N MET A 50 -4.71 -3.26 2.70
CA MET A 50 -3.94 -4.31 2.02
C MET A 50 -4.40 -5.76 2.33
N PRO A 51 -4.88 -6.11 3.54
CA PRO A 51 -5.42 -7.45 3.81
C PRO A 51 -6.50 -7.90 2.83
N TRP A 52 -7.28 -6.97 2.26
CA TRP A 52 -8.36 -7.29 1.32
C TRP A 52 -7.86 -7.75 -0.05
N MET A 53 -6.60 -7.46 -0.39
CA MET A 53 -6.00 -7.85 -1.67
C MET A 53 -5.38 -9.25 -1.64
N ASP A 54 -5.03 -9.75 -0.45
CA ASP A 54 -4.45 -11.08 -0.24
C ASP A 54 -5.54 -12.17 -0.12
N CYS A 55 -6.36 -12.29 -1.16
CA CYS A 55 -7.33 -13.38 -1.27
C CYS A 55 -6.62 -14.71 -1.62
N PRO A 56 -7.21 -15.87 -1.27
CA PRO A 56 -6.66 -17.17 -1.66
C PRO A 56 -6.40 -17.24 -3.18
N ARG A 57 -5.21 -17.71 -3.57
CA ARG A 57 -4.75 -17.80 -4.97
C ARG A 57 -4.62 -16.46 -5.71
N SER A 58 -4.67 -15.32 -5.02
CA SER A 58 -4.45 -14.03 -5.67
C SER A 58 -3.01 -13.88 -6.18
N SER A 59 -2.01 -14.47 -5.52
CA SER A 59 -0.58 -14.20 -5.73
C SER A 59 -0.15 -12.76 -5.45
N PHE A 60 -1.01 -11.97 -4.80
CA PHE A 60 -0.75 -10.55 -4.51
C PHE A 60 0.55 -10.35 -3.71
N LEU A 61 0.71 -11.06 -2.60
CA LEU A 61 1.88 -10.90 -1.74
C LEU A 61 3.18 -11.29 -2.47
N SER A 62 3.14 -12.37 -3.25
CA SER A 62 4.28 -12.82 -4.06
C SER A 62 4.64 -11.81 -5.16
N ALA A 63 3.65 -11.19 -5.79
CA ALA A 63 3.87 -10.14 -6.79
C ALA A 63 4.44 -8.86 -6.14
N LEU A 64 3.95 -8.49 -4.95
CA LEU A 64 4.50 -7.37 -4.18
C LEU A 64 5.94 -7.63 -3.74
N GLU A 65 6.25 -8.84 -3.27
CA GLU A 65 7.62 -9.25 -2.94
C GLU A 65 8.55 -9.19 -4.15
N HIS A 66 8.08 -9.66 -5.31
CA HIS A 66 8.82 -9.59 -6.57
C HIS A 66 9.09 -8.13 -6.97
N PHE A 67 8.07 -7.28 -6.97
CA PHE A 67 8.18 -5.85 -7.25
C PHE A 67 9.14 -5.15 -6.30
N TRP A 68 9.03 -5.42 -5.00
CA TRP A 68 9.87 -4.77 -4.01
C TRP A 68 11.33 -5.17 -4.17
N ASN A 69 11.62 -6.46 -4.28
CA ASN A 69 13.01 -6.93 -4.38
C ASN A 69 13.63 -6.64 -5.74
N GLY A 70 12.88 -6.80 -6.82
CA GLY A 70 13.39 -6.63 -8.18
C GLY A 70 13.52 -5.18 -8.62
N TRP A 71 12.64 -4.29 -8.14
CA TRP A 71 12.55 -2.92 -8.67
C TRP A 71 12.60 -1.82 -7.59
N ALA A 72 11.85 -1.94 -6.50
CA ALA A 72 11.72 -0.84 -5.54
C ALA A 72 12.89 -0.72 -4.54
N SER A 73 13.47 -1.84 -4.09
CA SER A 73 14.38 -1.87 -2.93
C SER A 73 15.72 -1.16 -3.14
N ALA A 74 16.21 -1.11 -4.38
CA ALA A 74 17.45 -0.40 -4.73
C ALA A 74 17.25 1.12 -4.83
N ARG A 75 15.99 1.58 -4.82
CA ARG A 75 15.62 2.97 -5.05
C ARG A 75 15.41 3.72 -3.74
N LYS A 76 15.96 4.93 -3.65
CA LYS A 76 15.80 5.80 -2.47
C LYS A 76 14.63 6.77 -2.58
N ASP A 77 13.99 6.84 -3.76
CA ASP A 77 12.88 7.75 -4.05
C ASP A 77 11.50 7.12 -3.79
N ILE A 78 11.42 5.83 -3.45
CA ILE A 78 10.15 5.12 -3.23
C ILE A 78 9.85 5.02 -1.73
N LEU A 79 8.65 5.44 -1.33
CA LEU A 79 8.08 5.19 -0.01
C LEU A 79 6.76 4.43 -0.17
N LEU A 80 6.74 3.18 0.25
CA LEU A 80 5.51 2.38 0.33
C LEU A 80 4.93 2.47 1.73
N ILE A 81 3.69 2.93 1.81
CA ILE A 81 2.89 2.98 3.02
C ILE A 81 1.72 2.02 2.84
N ILE A 82 1.56 1.11 3.78
CA ILE A 82 0.47 0.14 3.80
C ILE A 82 -0.31 0.30 5.10
N CYS A 83 -1.61 0.07 5.04
CA CYS A 83 -2.44 -0.09 6.23
C CYS A 83 -3.38 -1.27 6.09
N GLY A 84 -4.02 -1.60 7.21
CA GLY A 84 -4.97 -2.69 7.30
C GLY A 84 -5.54 -2.79 8.70
N SER A 85 -6.86 -2.87 8.79
CA SER A 85 -7.57 -3.13 10.04
C SER A 85 -7.23 -4.50 10.63
N ALA A 86 -6.90 -5.48 9.78
CA ALA A 86 -6.45 -6.80 10.19
C ALA A 86 -4.99 -6.79 10.68
N THR A 87 -4.80 -6.44 11.95
CA THR A 87 -3.47 -6.36 12.59
C THR A 87 -2.71 -7.70 12.52
N SER A 88 -3.38 -8.83 12.70
CA SER A 88 -2.77 -10.16 12.59
C SER A 88 -2.25 -10.47 11.19
N TRP A 89 -2.93 -9.98 10.15
CA TRP A 89 -2.48 -10.11 8.76
C TRP A 89 -1.19 -9.34 8.53
N ILE A 90 -1.13 -8.07 8.96
CA ILE A 90 0.09 -7.24 8.87
C ILE A 90 1.25 -7.91 9.63
N ILE A 91 0.98 -8.41 10.84
CA ILE A 91 2.00 -9.08 11.64
C ILE A 91 2.53 -10.33 10.94
N ASN A 92 1.65 -11.21 10.44
CA ASN A 92 2.07 -12.51 9.93
C ASN A 92 2.60 -12.45 8.49
N LYS A 93 2.04 -11.58 7.64
CA LYS A 93 2.31 -11.54 6.20
C LYS A 93 3.27 -10.43 5.77
N VAL A 94 3.46 -9.40 6.60
CA VAL A 94 4.38 -8.30 6.29
C VAL A 94 5.54 -8.26 7.28
N ILE A 95 5.26 -8.30 8.59
CA ILE A 95 6.28 -8.14 9.63
C ILE A 95 7.08 -9.42 9.88
N LYS A 96 6.40 -10.56 10.06
CA LYS A 96 7.01 -11.88 10.31
C LYS A 96 7.21 -12.68 9.04
N ASN A 97 7.05 -12.05 7.88
CA ASN A 97 7.22 -12.73 6.61
C ASN A 97 8.66 -13.23 6.49
N HIS A 98 8.87 -14.54 6.42
CA HIS A 98 10.19 -15.14 6.24
C HIS A 98 10.67 -15.13 4.76
N GLY A 99 9.87 -14.54 3.86
CA GLY A 99 10.12 -14.39 2.42
C GLY A 99 10.63 -13.00 2.03
N GLY A 100 10.22 -12.51 0.86
CA GLY A 100 10.86 -11.36 0.19
C GLY A 100 10.73 -9.99 0.87
N LEU A 101 9.77 -9.81 1.79
CA LEU A 101 9.60 -8.56 2.55
C LEU A 101 10.25 -8.62 3.94
N HIS A 102 10.89 -9.73 4.30
CA HIS A 102 11.55 -9.89 5.59
C HIS A 102 12.56 -8.76 5.84
N ASN A 103 12.46 -8.13 7.01
CA ASN A 103 13.34 -7.04 7.44
C ASN A 103 13.34 -5.79 6.52
N ARG A 104 12.32 -5.62 5.67
CA ARG A 104 12.16 -4.42 4.81
C ARG A 104 11.25 -3.35 5.42
N VAL A 105 10.55 -3.66 6.51
CA VAL A 105 9.68 -2.72 7.22
C VAL A 105 10.53 -1.79 8.09
N SER A 106 10.66 -0.54 7.67
CA SER A 106 11.46 0.47 8.38
C SER A 106 10.71 1.12 9.54
N VAL A 107 9.39 1.33 9.40
CA VAL A 107 8.57 2.05 10.39
C VAL A 107 7.26 1.30 10.60
N ARG A 108 6.80 1.26 11.86
CA ARG A 108 5.51 0.69 12.25
C ARG A 108 4.74 1.73 13.06
N ILE A 109 3.54 2.06 12.60
CA ILE A 109 2.64 2.97 13.31
C ILE A 109 1.47 2.14 13.83
N HIS A 110 1.38 1.99 15.15
CA HIS A 110 0.25 1.36 15.80
C HIS A 110 -0.70 2.42 16.32
N LEU A 111 -1.79 2.66 15.59
CA LEU A 111 -2.84 3.57 16.00
C LEU A 111 -3.64 2.93 17.14
N LYS A 112 -3.65 3.58 18.30
CA LYS A 112 -4.45 3.18 19.45
C LYS A 112 -5.78 3.93 19.44
N PRO A 113 -6.84 3.34 20.04
CA PRO A 113 -8.04 4.10 20.35
C PRO A 113 -7.69 5.33 21.19
N PHE A 114 -8.45 6.40 21.00
CA PHE A 114 -8.33 7.59 21.84
C PHE A 114 -8.63 7.25 23.30
N THR A 115 -7.86 7.84 24.18
CA THR A 115 -8.16 7.94 25.61
C THR A 115 -9.42 8.79 25.82
N LEU A 116 -10.06 8.66 26.98
CA LEU A 116 -11.25 9.47 27.30
C LEU A 116 -10.96 10.98 27.19
N HIS A 117 -9.75 11.40 27.57
CA HIS A 117 -9.32 12.79 27.45
C HIS A 117 -9.15 13.22 25.97
N GLU A 118 -8.54 12.38 25.14
CA GLU A 118 -8.42 12.65 23.70
C GLU A 118 -9.80 12.70 23.02
N CYS A 119 -10.75 11.84 23.43
CA CYS A 119 -12.14 11.92 22.98
C CYS A 119 -12.80 13.25 23.37
N GLU A 120 -12.58 13.73 24.60
CA GLU A 120 -13.09 15.03 25.05
C GLU A 120 -12.49 16.18 24.23
N LEU A 121 -11.17 16.17 23.99
CA LEU A 121 -10.48 17.15 23.15
C LEU A 121 -11.00 17.13 21.71
N TYR A 122 -11.20 15.93 21.14
CA TYR A 122 -11.75 15.75 19.80
C TYR A 122 -13.18 16.32 19.69
N ALA A 123 -14.05 16.02 20.66
CA ALA A 123 -15.41 16.53 20.69
C ALA A 123 -15.49 18.06 20.83
N LYS A 124 -14.66 18.64 21.71
CA LYS A 124 -14.52 20.11 21.85
C LYS A 124 -13.99 20.76 20.58
N GLY A 125 -13.08 20.09 19.89
CA GLY A 125 -12.59 20.50 18.58
C GLY A 125 -13.70 20.57 17.55
N LEU A 126 -14.53 19.53 17.44
CA LEU A 126 -15.67 19.49 16.49
C LEU A 126 -16.68 20.61 16.72
N GLN A 127 -16.96 20.98 17.97
CA GLN A 127 -17.88 22.07 18.30
C GLN A 127 -17.40 23.46 17.85
N ARG A 128 -16.10 23.64 17.60
CA ARG A 128 -15.54 24.92 17.11
C ARG A 128 -15.70 25.12 15.61
N TRP A 129 -16.07 24.08 14.86
CA TRP A 129 -16.24 24.11 13.41
C TRP A 129 -17.70 23.99 12.96
N GLY A 130 -18.64 23.85 13.90
CA GLY A 130 -20.08 23.78 13.66
C GLY A 130 -20.79 25.12 13.84
#